data_AF-A0A919X1X0-F1
#
_entry.id   AF-A0A919X1X0-F1
#
_cell.length_a   1.000
_cell.length_b   1.000
_cell.length_c   1.000
_cell.angle_alpha   90.00
_cell.angle_beta   90.00
_cell.angle_gamma   90.00
#
_symmetry.space_group_name_H-M   'P 1'
#
loop_
_entity.id
_entity.type
_entity.pdbx_description
1 polymer ?
#
loop_
_entity_poly.entity_id
_entity_poly.type
_entity_poly.pdbx_seq_one_letter_code
_entity_poly.pdbx_strand_id
1 'polypeptide(L)'
;MKLNNKVNQINKTRDSFELLFEHKSHVKIQLFCNLFEELGWDYTHPCQSRFERPNIGENAATGVYLDHKLKPIILFETKGIKENIDTHIKQTSEYYSTEESVKVAILTNMVDMYFFSDFETPGVMDKTPFYKINFPSTTKQDLGFLELFEREYFLDHHNELYDKWKEQYLLLKDI
;
A
#
# COMPACT_ATOMS: atom_id res chain seq x y z
N MET A 1 7.00 -18.65 -4.68
CA MET A 1 8.18 -18.69 -5.58
C MET A 1 8.18 -17.54 -6.59
N LYS A 2 7.04 -17.20 -7.23
CA LYS A 2 6.93 -16.06 -8.15
C LYS A 2 7.13 -14.70 -7.46
N LEU A 3 6.45 -14.45 -6.33
CA LEU A 3 6.52 -13.17 -5.63
C LEU A 3 7.92 -12.82 -5.11
N ASN A 4 8.65 -13.80 -4.56
CA ASN A 4 10.06 -13.61 -4.15
C ASN A 4 10.96 -13.18 -5.32
N ASN A 5 10.78 -13.78 -6.51
CA ASN A 5 11.53 -13.39 -7.70
C ASN A 5 11.17 -11.96 -8.13
N LYS A 6 9.90 -11.59 -8.04
CA LYS A 6 9.46 -10.22 -8.33
C LYS A 6 10.06 -9.21 -7.35
N VAL A 7 10.02 -9.46 -6.04
CA VAL A 7 10.62 -8.60 -5.02
C VAL A 7 12.11 -8.38 -5.32
N ASN A 8 12.83 -9.45 -5.66
CA ASN A 8 14.24 -9.35 -6.06
C ASN A 8 14.44 -8.53 -7.34
N GLN A 9 13.54 -8.62 -8.32
CA GLN A 9 13.58 -7.80 -9.51
C GLN A 9 13.29 -6.33 -9.20
N ILE A 10 12.29 -6.04 -8.36
CA ILE A 10 11.93 -4.69 -7.91
C ILE A 10 13.12 -4.05 -7.20
N ASN A 11 13.79 -4.76 -6.28
CA ASN A 11 15.00 -4.28 -5.62
C ASN A 11 16.08 -3.89 -6.63
N LYS A 12 16.39 -4.78 -7.59
CA LYS A 12 17.38 -4.50 -8.64
C LYS A 12 17.00 -3.28 -9.50
N THR A 13 15.73 -3.17 -9.89
CA THR A 13 15.24 -2.04 -10.70
C THR A 13 15.29 -0.74 -9.93
N ARG A 14 14.82 -0.73 -8.67
CA ARG A 14 14.89 0.43 -7.77
C ARG A 14 16.33 0.94 -7.66
N ASP A 15 17.27 0.04 -7.33
CA ASP A 15 18.66 0.39 -7.06
C ASP A 15 19.39 0.87 -8.33
N SER A 16 19.03 0.33 -9.50
CA SER A 16 19.61 0.74 -10.79
C SER A 16 19.15 2.11 -11.28
N PHE A 17 17.99 2.60 -10.80
CA PHE A 17 17.35 3.80 -11.31
C PHE A 17 17.07 4.84 -10.21
N GLU A 18 17.79 4.79 -9.09
CA GLU A 18 17.53 5.57 -7.88
C GLU A 18 17.30 7.08 -8.14
N LEU A 19 18.12 7.71 -8.98
CA LEU A 19 17.98 9.12 -9.35
C LEU A 19 16.67 9.43 -10.10
N LEU A 20 16.20 8.52 -10.95
CA LEU A 20 14.93 8.69 -11.66
C LEU A 20 13.76 8.54 -10.69
N PHE A 21 13.85 7.59 -9.75
CA PHE A 21 12.84 7.43 -8.71
C PHE A 21 12.68 8.71 -7.90
N GLU A 22 13.77 9.36 -7.50
CA GLU A 22 13.69 10.57 -6.67
C GLU A 22 12.85 11.66 -7.35
N HIS A 23 13.05 11.86 -8.65
CA HIS A 23 12.51 13.02 -9.37
C HIS A 23 11.27 12.75 -10.22
N LYS A 24 10.91 11.49 -10.52
CA LYS A 24 9.82 11.15 -11.45
C LYS A 24 8.73 10.32 -10.79
N SER A 25 7.58 10.96 -10.53
CA SER A 25 6.41 10.32 -9.91
C SER A 25 5.93 9.06 -10.63
N HIS A 26 5.87 9.07 -11.96
CA HIS A 26 5.42 7.90 -12.73
C HIS A 26 6.29 6.65 -12.53
N VAL A 27 7.59 6.83 -12.29
CA VAL A 27 8.52 5.71 -12.07
C VAL A 27 8.27 5.07 -10.70
N LYS A 28 8.01 5.89 -9.67
CA LYS A 28 7.60 5.46 -8.31
C LYS A 28 6.33 4.61 -8.39
N ILE A 29 5.32 5.14 -9.07
CA ILE A 29 4.01 4.50 -9.27
C ILE A 29 4.17 3.17 -10.00
N GLN A 30 4.93 3.15 -11.10
CA GLN A 30 5.09 1.96 -11.94
C GLN A 30 5.67 0.76 -11.17
N LEU A 31 6.64 0.96 -10.27
CA LEU A 31 7.18 -0.16 -9.50
C LEU A 31 6.18 -0.72 -8.49
N PHE A 32 5.42 0.15 -7.82
CA PHE A 32 4.35 -0.28 -6.94
C PHE A 32 3.29 -1.07 -7.72
N CYS A 33 2.85 -0.53 -8.86
CA CYS A 33 1.88 -1.17 -9.73
C CYS A 33 2.37 -2.53 -10.24
N ASN A 34 3.65 -2.64 -10.64
CA ASN A 34 4.24 -3.90 -11.07
C ASN A 34 4.22 -4.98 -9.98
N LEU A 35 4.35 -4.60 -8.69
CA LEU A 35 4.22 -5.54 -7.58
C LEU A 35 2.79 -6.06 -7.47
N PHE A 36 1.82 -5.14 -7.50
CA PHE A 36 0.40 -5.47 -7.36
C PHE A 36 -0.17 -6.19 -8.59
N GLU A 37 0.42 -6.00 -9.77
CA GLU A 37 0.11 -6.79 -10.96
C GLU A 37 0.44 -8.28 -10.77
N GLU A 38 1.54 -8.63 -10.09
CA GLU A 38 1.81 -10.03 -9.73
C GLU A 38 0.81 -10.61 -8.73
N LEU A 39 0.15 -9.72 -7.98
CA LEU A 39 -0.93 -10.06 -7.06
C LEU A 39 -2.31 -10.02 -7.76
N GLY A 40 -2.37 -9.86 -9.07
CA GLY A 40 -3.61 -9.92 -9.85
C GLY A 40 -4.35 -8.59 -10.00
N TRP A 41 -3.78 -7.46 -9.56
CA TRP A 41 -4.37 -6.14 -9.74
C TRP A 41 -3.95 -5.51 -11.07
N ASP A 42 -4.91 -5.27 -11.95
CA ASP A 42 -4.67 -4.58 -13.22
C ASP A 42 -4.82 -3.07 -13.06
N TYR A 43 -3.69 -2.39 -12.92
CA TYR A 43 -3.65 -0.94 -12.80
C TYR A 43 -3.93 -0.19 -14.12
N THR A 44 -3.97 -0.88 -15.26
CA THR A 44 -4.35 -0.29 -16.55
C THR A 44 -5.86 -0.34 -16.77
N HIS A 45 -6.56 -1.20 -16.01
CA HIS A 45 -8.00 -1.34 -16.11
C HIS A 45 -8.72 -0.31 -15.22
N PRO A 46 -9.55 0.59 -15.82
CA PRO A 46 -10.19 1.69 -15.08
C PRO A 46 -11.22 1.23 -14.04
N CYS A 47 -11.71 -0.01 -14.14
CA CYS A 47 -12.61 -0.60 -13.15
C CYS A 47 -11.88 -1.30 -11.99
N GLN A 48 -10.55 -1.44 -12.05
CA GLN A 48 -9.75 -2.04 -10.98
C GLN A 48 -8.88 -1.02 -10.25
N SER A 49 -8.56 0.11 -10.87
CA SER A 49 -7.77 1.15 -10.23
C SER A 49 -8.18 2.54 -10.70
N ARG A 50 -7.92 3.52 -9.84
CA ARG A 50 -7.98 4.94 -10.21
C ARG A 50 -6.72 5.62 -9.71
N PHE A 51 -6.06 6.32 -10.63
CA PHE A 51 -4.99 7.23 -10.30
C PHE A 51 -5.58 8.62 -10.26
N GLU A 52 -5.65 9.21 -9.07
CA GLU A 52 -6.02 10.61 -8.98
C GLU A 52 -4.78 11.47 -9.21
N ARG A 53 -4.90 12.41 -10.15
CA ARG A 53 -4.55 13.83 -9.96
C ARG A 53 -5.06 14.63 -11.15
N PRO A 54 -6.18 15.35 -10.99
CA PRO A 54 -6.28 16.62 -11.68
C PRO A 54 -6.75 17.74 -10.73
N ASN A 55 -5.82 18.67 -10.46
CA ASN A 55 -6.06 20.06 -10.02
C ASN A 55 -6.58 20.38 -8.60
N ILE A 56 -6.27 19.63 -7.53
CA ILE A 56 -6.61 20.06 -6.16
C ILE A 56 -5.54 19.63 -5.15
N GLY A 57 -4.81 20.61 -4.60
CA GLY A 57 -4.19 20.57 -3.27
C GLY A 57 -3.04 19.58 -3.06
N GLU A 58 -2.16 19.92 -2.13
CA GLU A 58 -1.01 19.10 -1.74
C GLU A 58 -1.39 17.78 -1.02
N ASN A 59 -2.67 17.39 -0.98
CA ASN A 59 -3.21 16.37 -0.06
C ASN A 59 -3.77 15.10 -0.73
N ALA A 60 -3.64 14.91 -2.04
CA ALA A 60 -4.17 13.72 -2.71
C ALA A 60 -3.23 12.51 -2.62
N ALA A 61 -3.81 11.33 -2.32
CA ALA A 61 -3.13 10.04 -2.45
C ALA A 61 -2.67 9.78 -3.89
N THR A 62 -1.79 8.79 -4.06
CA THR A 62 -1.26 8.45 -5.40
C THR A 62 -2.29 7.69 -6.23
N GLY A 63 -3.07 6.82 -5.62
CA GLY A 63 -4.16 6.12 -6.26
C GLY A 63 -4.89 5.17 -5.33
N VAL A 64 -5.91 4.52 -5.89
CA VAL A 64 -6.71 3.50 -5.22
C VAL A 64 -6.88 2.28 -6.11
N TYR A 65 -6.97 1.10 -5.48
CA TYR A 65 -7.53 -0.09 -6.09
C TYR A 65 -9.00 -0.25 -5.70
N LEU A 66 -9.80 -0.80 -6.62
CA LEU A 66 -11.25 -0.90 -6.49
C LEU A 66 -11.72 -2.34 -6.28
N ASP A 67 -12.78 -2.49 -5.48
CA ASP A 67 -13.53 -3.74 -5.34
C ASP A 67 -14.40 -4.05 -6.57
N HIS A 68 -15.11 -5.18 -6.56
CA HIS A 68 -16.04 -5.56 -7.64
C HIS A 68 -17.23 -4.61 -7.81
N LYS A 69 -17.52 -3.76 -6.82
CA LYS A 69 -18.57 -2.73 -6.85
C LYS A 69 -18.01 -1.36 -7.24
N LEU A 70 -16.76 -1.30 -7.70
CA LEU A 70 -16.04 -0.09 -8.10
C LEU A 70 -15.82 0.92 -6.97
N LYS A 71 -15.82 0.45 -5.72
CA LYS A 71 -15.48 1.25 -4.54
C LYS A 71 -14.00 1.12 -4.20
N PRO A 72 -13.31 2.22 -3.84
CA PRO A 72 -11.97 2.15 -3.29
C PRO A 72 -11.89 1.18 -2.11
N ILE A 73 -10.87 0.33 -2.08
CA ILE A 73 -10.67 -0.62 -0.97
C ILE A 73 -9.24 -0.60 -0.44
N ILE A 74 -8.26 -0.40 -1.33
CA ILE A 74 -6.86 -0.16 -0.98
C ILE A 74 -6.50 1.23 -1.47
N LEU A 75 -6.04 2.06 -0.55
CA LEU A 75 -5.40 3.33 -0.84
C LEU A 75 -3.89 3.12 -0.92
N PHE A 76 -3.21 3.77 -1.85
CA PHE A 76 -1.75 3.78 -1.83
C PHE A 76 -1.14 5.15 -2.12
N GLU A 77 0.03 5.34 -1.53
CA GLU A 77 0.85 6.52 -1.71
C GLU A 77 2.32 6.13 -1.89
N THR A 78 2.93 6.61 -2.99
CA THR A 78 4.33 6.33 -3.32
C THR A 78 5.20 7.57 -3.15
N LYS A 79 6.35 7.41 -2.50
CA LYS A 79 7.38 8.44 -2.29
C LYS A 79 8.70 8.05 -2.96
N GLY A 80 9.63 8.99 -3.02
CA GLY A 80 10.99 8.80 -3.51
C GLY A 80 11.80 7.94 -2.56
N ILE A 81 12.74 7.17 -3.12
CA ILE A 81 13.50 6.15 -2.39
C ILE A 81 14.21 6.71 -1.15
N LYS A 82 14.69 7.96 -1.23
CA LYS A 82 15.42 8.63 -0.14
C LYS A 82 14.51 9.42 0.79
N GLU A 83 13.23 9.56 0.46
CA GLU A 83 12.26 10.27 1.28
C GLU A 83 11.96 9.43 2.54
N ASN A 84 11.96 10.11 3.70
CA ASN A 84 11.51 9.51 4.95
C ASN A 84 9.98 9.44 4.93
N ILE A 85 9.42 8.25 4.75
CA ILE A 85 7.97 8.08 4.63
C ILE A 85 7.20 8.37 5.94
N ASP A 86 7.86 8.37 7.10
CA ASP A 86 7.19 8.72 8.37
C ASP A 86 6.65 10.16 8.36
N THR A 87 7.27 11.09 7.63
CA THR A 87 6.80 12.49 7.54
C THR A 87 5.54 12.63 6.70
N HIS A 88 5.12 11.58 5.99
CA HIS A 88 3.98 11.59 5.09
C HIS A 88 2.75 10.87 5.65
N ILE A 89 2.85 10.24 6.82
CA ILE A 89 1.73 9.53 7.47
C ILE A 89 0.51 10.45 7.63
N LYS A 90 0.73 11.70 8.05
CA LYS A 90 -0.35 12.68 8.21
C LYS A 90 -1.10 12.91 6.90
N GLN A 91 -0.37 13.11 5.80
CA GLN A 91 -0.94 13.33 4.47
C GLN A 91 -1.79 12.12 4.04
N THR A 92 -1.27 10.90 4.20
CA THR A 92 -2.00 9.67 3.88
C THR A 92 -3.26 9.51 4.74
N SER A 93 -3.21 9.89 6.03
CA SER A 93 -4.34 9.81 6.96
C SER A 93 -5.51 10.71 6.59
N GLU A 94 -5.22 11.90 6.05
CA GLU A 94 -6.24 12.87 5.66
C GLU A 94 -7.09 12.32 4.52
N TYR A 95 -6.47 11.72 3.50
CA TYR A 95 -7.20 11.10 2.39
C TYR A 95 -7.96 9.84 2.84
N TYR A 96 -7.32 8.96 3.63
CA TYR A 96 -7.98 7.76 4.16
C TYR A 96 -9.31 8.10 4.85
N SER A 97 -9.30 9.15 5.68
CA SER A 97 -10.48 9.56 6.46
C SER A 97 -11.60 10.18 5.60
N THR A 98 -11.32 10.53 4.34
CA THR A 98 -12.34 11.06 3.40
C THR A 98 -13.00 9.98 2.55
N GLU A 99 -12.45 8.77 2.50
CA GLU A 99 -12.94 7.67 1.67
C GLU A 99 -13.36 6.47 2.53
N GLU A 100 -14.63 6.47 2.96
CA GLU A 100 -15.20 5.49 3.90
C GLU A 100 -15.06 4.02 3.45
N SER A 101 -14.90 3.78 2.15
CA SER A 101 -14.82 2.43 1.59
C SER A 101 -13.44 1.79 1.72
N VAL A 102 -12.38 2.59 1.90
CA VAL A 102 -11.01 2.10 2.06
C VAL A 102 -10.87 1.30 3.35
N LYS A 103 -10.18 0.16 3.27
CA LYS A 103 -9.85 -0.71 4.40
C LYS A 103 -8.38 -0.71 4.77
N VAL A 104 -7.52 -0.49 3.79
CA VAL A 104 -6.06 -0.48 3.97
C VAL A 104 -5.47 0.71 3.24
N ALA A 105 -4.61 1.46 3.92
CA ALA A 105 -3.69 2.41 3.30
C ALA A 105 -2.28 1.84 3.23
N ILE A 106 -1.62 2.04 2.10
CA ILE A 106 -0.24 1.63 1.87
C ILE A 106 0.61 2.88 1.59
N LEU A 107 1.62 3.12 2.41
CA LEU A 107 2.59 4.18 2.21
C LEU A 107 3.96 3.57 1.96
N THR A 108 4.60 3.90 0.84
CA THR A 108 5.84 3.24 0.43
C THR A 108 6.80 4.18 -0.31
N ASN A 109 8.10 4.00 -0.09
CA ASN A 109 9.16 4.53 -0.97
C ASN A 109 9.86 3.41 -1.77
N MET A 110 9.26 2.22 -1.79
CA MET A 110 9.81 0.97 -2.35
C MET A 110 11.08 0.46 -1.65
N VAL A 111 11.50 1.06 -0.54
CA VAL A 111 12.46 0.51 0.43
C VAL A 111 11.70 0.01 1.65
N ASP A 112 10.87 0.87 2.21
CA ASP A 112 9.95 0.59 3.30
C ASP A 112 8.51 0.70 2.78
N MET A 113 7.65 -0.18 3.28
CA MET A 113 6.22 -0.19 2.97
C MET A 113 5.43 -0.43 4.25
N TYR A 114 4.59 0.54 4.56
CA TYR A 114 3.78 0.56 5.78
C TYR A 114 2.31 0.37 5.43
N PHE A 115 1.64 -0.47 6.20
CA PHE A 115 0.23 -0.79 6.06
C PHE A 115 -0.53 -0.20 7.25
N PHE A 116 -1.55 0.59 6.95
CA PHE A 116 -2.39 1.27 7.93
C PHE A 116 -3.85 0.88 7.75
N SER A 117 -4.59 0.97 8.86
CA SER A 117 -6.03 0.75 8.91
C SER A 117 -6.60 1.61 10.05
N ASP A 118 -7.87 1.43 10.37
CA ASP A 118 -8.65 2.21 11.34
C ASP A 118 -9.15 1.34 12.50
N PHE A 119 -8.24 0.56 13.09
CA PHE A 119 -8.61 -0.45 14.08
C PHE A 119 -9.08 0.16 15.40
N GLU A 120 -8.57 1.33 15.78
CA GLU A 120 -8.97 2.02 17.01
C GLU A 120 -10.31 2.73 16.87
N THR A 121 -10.47 3.52 15.79
CA THR A 121 -11.67 4.32 15.54
C THR A 121 -12.06 4.20 14.07
N PRO A 122 -13.22 3.60 13.74
CA PRO A 122 -13.66 3.46 12.36
C PRO A 122 -13.67 4.80 11.60
N GLY A 123 -13.11 4.81 10.39
CA GLY A 123 -12.95 5.98 9.54
C GLY A 123 -11.79 6.90 9.92
N VAL A 124 -11.03 6.60 10.98
CA VAL A 124 -9.86 7.38 11.40
C VAL A 124 -8.63 6.48 11.33
N MET A 125 -7.72 6.77 10.41
CA MET A 125 -6.50 5.98 10.23
C MET A 125 -5.64 6.01 11.50
N ASP A 126 -5.21 4.83 11.94
CA ASP A 126 -4.33 4.69 13.10
C ASP A 126 -2.97 5.34 12.84
N LYS A 127 -2.36 5.93 13.88
CA LYS A 127 -1.05 6.61 13.77
C LYS A 127 0.11 5.65 13.54
N THR A 128 -0.04 4.41 13.96
CA THR A 128 1.00 3.38 13.87
C THR A 128 0.54 2.34 12.85
N PRO A 129 1.37 2.01 11.85
CA PRO A 129 1.01 0.98 10.89
C PRO A 129 0.91 -0.36 11.59
N PHE A 130 -0.03 -1.19 11.14
CA PHE A 130 -0.23 -2.53 11.69
C PHE A 130 0.74 -3.56 11.09
N TYR A 131 1.35 -3.24 9.95
CA TYR A 131 2.40 -4.06 9.35
C TYR A 131 3.44 -3.18 8.64
N LYS A 132 4.70 -3.61 8.66
CA LYS A 132 5.82 -2.95 7.99
C LYS A 132 6.66 -3.98 7.24
N ILE A 133 7.06 -3.65 6.02
CA ILE A 133 7.99 -4.45 5.21
C ILE A 133 9.20 -3.60 4.87
N ASN A 134 10.39 -4.16 5.05
CA ASN A 134 11.62 -3.63 4.45
C ASN A 134 12.00 -4.50 3.24
N PHE A 135 11.95 -3.94 2.04
CA PHE A 135 12.21 -4.63 0.78
C PHE A 135 13.64 -5.17 0.63
N PRO A 136 14.70 -4.43 1.03
CA PRO A 136 16.06 -4.97 1.02
C PRO A 136 16.26 -6.20 1.91
N SER A 137 15.47 -6.33 2.98
CA SER A 137 15.60 -7.40 3.99
C SER A 137 14.32 -8.24 4.18
N THR A 138 13.54 -8.40 3.11
CA THR A 138 12.24 -9.10 3.16
C THR A 138 12.36 -10.53 3.67
N THR A 139 11.48 -10.89 4.61
CA THR A 139 11.42 -12.23 5.20
C THR A 139 10.37 -13.12 4.50
N LYS A 140 10.35 -14.41 4.83
CA LYS A 140 9.28 -15.31 4.37
C LYS A 140 7.90 -14.90 4.91
N GLN A 141 7.86 -14.34 6.12
CA GLN A 141 6.63 -13.86 6.72
C GLN A 141 6.08 -12.66 5.94
N ASP A 142 6.95 -11.73 5.53
CA ASP A 142 6.56 -10.57 4.71
C ASP A 142 6.00 -10.99 3.35
N LEU A 143 6.63 -11.99 2.72
CA LEU A 143 6.11 -12.55 1.47
C LEU A 143 4.73 -13.19 1.68
N GLY A 144 4.56 -13.98 2.75
CA GLY A 144 3.27 -14.57 3.08
C GLY A 144 2.20 -13.54 3.42
N PHE A 145 2.58 -12.41 4.03
CA PHE A 145 1.68 -11.28 4.28
C PHE A 145 1.27 -10.59 2.97
N LEU A 146 2.21 -10.32 2.07
CA LEU A 146 1.91 -9.74 0.75
C LEU A 146 1.01 -10.65 -0.10
N GLU A 147 1.14 -11.97 0.01
CA GLU A 147 0.26 -12.92 -0.68
C GLU A 147 -1.21 -12.80 -0.25
N LEU A 148 -1.51 -12.26 0.95
CA LEU A 148 -2.88 -11.95 1.39
C LEU A 148 -3.52 -10.81 0.57
N PHE A 149 -2.73 -10.05 -0.17
CA PHE A 149 -3.19 -8.99 -1.08
C PHE A 149 -3.36 -9.47 -2.52
N GLU A 150 -3.30 -10.78 -2.78
CA GLU A 150 -3.80 -11.34 -4.05
C GLU A 150 -5.25 -10.89 -4.25
N ARG A 151 -5.58 -10.39 -5.44
CA ARG A 151 -6.80 -9.62 -5.69
C ARG A 151 -8.06 -10.38 -5.28
N GLU A 152 -8.28 -11.57 -5.84
CA GLU A 152 -9.53 -12.30 -5.58
C GLU A 152 -9.58 -12.73 -4.12
N TYR A 153 -8.48 -13.26 -3.59
CA TYR A 153 -8.39 -13.66 -2.19
C TYR A 153 -8.69 -12.50 -1.24
N PHE A 154 -8.06 -11.34 -1.44
CA PHE A 154 -8.29 -10.16 -0.61
C PHE A 154 -9.73 -9.68 -0.71
N LEU A 155 -10.30 -9.57 -1.92
CA LEU A 155 -11.67 -9.10 -2.11
C LEU A 155 -12.71 -10.05 -1.48
N ASP A 156 -12.45 -11.35 -1.46
CA ASP A 156 -13.34 -12.35 -0.85
C ASP A 156 -13.21 -12.39 0.69
N HIS A 157 -12.01 -12.10 1.24
CA HIS A 157 -11.70 -12.37 2.65
C HIS A 157 -11.31 -11.11 3.47
N HIS A 158 -11.39 -9.90 2.89
CA HIS A 158 -10.87 -8.70 3.57
C HIS A 158 -11.49 -8.44 4.95
N ASN A 159 -12.75 -8.83 5.19
CA ASN A 159 -13.38 -8.66 6.50
C ASN A 159 -12.71 -9.55 7.56
N GLU A 160 -12.47 -10.83 7.25
CA GLU A 160 -11.81 -11.76 8.16
C GLU A 160 -10.34 -11.39 8.41
N LEU A 161 -9.65 -10.94 7.35
CA LEU A 161 -8.28 -10.44 7.45
C LEU A 161 -8.21 -9.21 8.35
N TYR A 162 -9.14 -8.26 8.18
CA TYR A 162 -9.23 -7.05 8.98
C TYR A 162 -9.44 -7.37 10.46
N ASP A 163 -10.38 -8.27 10.80
CA ASP A 163 -10.64 -8.68 12.18
C ASP A 163 -9.39 -9.31 12.83
N LYS A 164 -8.70 -10.18 12.10
CA LYS A 164 -7.46 -10.82 12.56
C LYS A 164 -6.34 -9.81 12.78
N TRP A 165 -6.14 -8.87 11.84
CA TRP A 165 -5.12 -7.83 11.98
C TRP A 165 -5.44 -6.88 13.13
N LYS A 166 -6.71 -6.54 13.32
CA LYS A 166 -7.18 -5.74 14.45
C LYS A 166 -6.89 -6.41 15.79
N GLU A 167 -7.19 -7.70 15.93
CA GLU A 167 -6.88 -8.46 17.15
C GLU A 167 -5.37 -8.41 17.45
N GLN A 168 -4.53 -8.71 16.45
CA GLN A 168 -3.07 -8.67 16.59
C GLN A 168 -2.55 -7.28 16.96
N TYR A 169 -3.10 -6.24 16.33
CA TYR A 169 -2.71 -4.85 16.57
C TYR A 169 -3.00 -4.40 18.01
N LEU A 170 -4.19 -4.72 18.52
CA LEU A 170 -4.61 -4.35 19.87
C LEU A 170 -3.79 -5.11 20.92
N LEU A 171 -3.51 -6.40 20.71
CA LEU A 171 -2.66 -7.19 21.61
C LEU A 171 -1.24 -6.61 21.77
N LEU A 172 -0.69 -6.02 20.70
CA LEU A 172 0.64 -5.41 20.73
C LEU A 172 0.68 -4.05 21.42
N LYS A 173 -0.47 -3.37 21.59
CA LYS A 173 -0.58 -2.08 22.30
C LYS A 173 -0.80 -2.23 23.81
N ASP A 174 -1.32 -3.37 24.25
CA ASP A 174 -1.57 -3.66 25.67
C ASP A 174 -0.31 -4.14 26.42
N ILE A 175 0.86 -4.16 25.77
CA ILE A 175 2.18 -4.54 26.33
C ILE A 175 3.05 -3.29 26.47
#